data_AF-A0A945GS27-F1
#
_entry.id   AF-A0A945GS27-F1
#
_cell.length_a   1.000
_cell.length_b   1.000
_cell.length_c   1.000
_cell.angle_alpha   90.00
_cell.angle_beta   90.00
_cell.angle_gamma   90.00
#
_symmetry.space_group_name_H-M   'P 1'
#
loop_
_entity.id
_entity.type
_entity.pdbx_description
1 polymer ?
#
loop_
_entity_poly.entity_id
_entity_poly.type
_entity_poly.pdbx_seq_one_letter_code
_entity_poly.pdbx_strand_id
1 'polypeptide(L)'
;MTGPTQTTFSAAADFSTISNRQTDTWSYLYKHNRVRDGNYQLIEEFAPGLRLATAGEPMQAAPGPNVAAWQVGGDTPWVAVNTTGSEQTLQEWGRTIRWPNDCLIVHPGESGMVVVRWLSPLDGSTHVDVSFADAYPSGGGDGIAWYVELDDASQTLASGNIDRGGPATGRLSLPEVEVTAGQHINFVVDSQGDHRCDWTRFEATITTDAA
;
A
#
# COMPACT_ATOMS: atom_id res chain seq x y z
N MET A 1 -5.69 -11.27 36.76
CA MET A 1 -6.02 -10.16 35.83
C MET A 1 -5.34 -10.49 34.52
N THR A 2 -6.09 -10.93 33.53
CA THR A 2 -5.62 -11.05 32.14
C THR A 2 -5.64 -9.62 31.57
N GLY A 3 -4.53 -9.17 30.98
CA GLY A 3 -4.48 -7.86 30.32
C GLY A 3 -5.50 -7.76 29.17
N PRO A 4 -5.73 -6.55 28.63
CA PRO A 4 -6.57 -6.38 27.45
C PRO A 4 -6.04 -7.28 26.32
N THR A 5 -6.97 -7.89 25.58
CA THR A 5 -6.60 -8.73 24.44
C THR A 5 -6.23 -7.80 23.29
N GLN A 6 -4.99 -7.88 22.80
CA GLN A 6 -4.57 -7.12 21.63
C GLN A 6 -4.95 -7.85 20.35
N THR A 7 -5.46 -7.09 19.38
CA THR A 7 -5.71 -7.57 18.02
C THR A 7 -4.78 -6.83 17.06
N THR A 8 -4.12 -7.58 16.19
CA THR A 8 -3.18 -7.04 15.19
C THR A 8 -3.74 -7.26 13.79
N PHE A 9 -3.77 -6.19 13.00
CA PHE A 9 -4.14 -6.18 11.58
C PHE A 9 -2.89 -5.91 10.75
N SER A 10 -2.61 -6.73 9.74
CA SER A 10 -1.45 -6.58 8.87
C SER A 10 -1.90 -6.40 7.43
N ALA A 11 -1.46 -5.31 6.78
CA ALA A 11 -1.87 -5.01 5.41
C ALA A 11 -1.52 -6.13 4.42
N ALA A 12 -0.39 -6.82 4.62
CA ALA A 12 0.05 -7.92 3.77
C ALA A 12 -0.66 -9.24 4.12
N ALA A 13 -0.73 -9.60 5.41
CA ALA A 13 -1.33 -10.88 5.82
C ALA A 13 -2.86 -10.91 5.65
N ASP A 14 -3.50 -9.75 5.83
CA ASP A 14 -4.95 -9.60 5.69
C ASP A 14 -5.36 -9.17 4.28
N PHE A 15 -4.44 -9.21 3.30
CA PHE A 15 -4.72 -8.76 1.95
C PHE A 15 -5.82 -9.62 1.32
N SER A 16 -6.98 -9.01 1.05
CA SER A 16 -8.09 -9.72 0.40
C SER A 16 -7.85 -9.90 -1.10
N THR A 17 -7.92 -11.15 -1.54
CA THR A 17 -7.88 -11.57 -2.97
C THR A 17 -9.27 -11.84 -3.54
N ILE A 18 -10.32 -11.60 -2.75
CA ILE A 18 -11.71 -11.93 -3.13
C ILE A 18 -12.65 -10.73 -3.01
N SER A 19 -12.25 -9.67 -2.31
CA SER A 19 -13.03 -8.45 -2.14
C SER A 19 -12.15 -7.23 -1.98
N ASN A 20 -12.67 -6.10 -2.45
CA ASN A 20 -12.17 -4.78 -2.12
C ASN A 20 -13.38 -3.84 -2.02
N ARG A 21 -13.83 -3.56 -0.80
CA ARG A 21 -14.98 -2.69 -0.52
C ARG A 21 -14.58 -1.65 0.50
N GLN A 22 -15.18 -0.47 0.45
CA GLN A 22 -14.97 0.61 1.43
C GLN A 22 -15.19 0.17 2.90
N THR A 23 -15.91 -0.93 3.12
CA THR A 23 -16.24 -1.48 4.44
C THR A 23 -15.36 -2.68 4.85
N ASP A 24 -14.43 -3.10 3.99
CA ASP A 24 -13.49 -4.18 4.32
C ASP A 24 -12.42 -3.62 5.28
N THR A 25 -11.88 -4.46 6.17
CA THR A 25 -10.82 -4.07 7.13
C THR A 25 -9.65 -3.38 6.43
N TRP A 26 -9.24 -3.90 5.27
CA TRP A 26 -8.30 -3.27 4.37
C TRP A 26 -8.98 -3.01 3.03
N SER A 27 -8.84 -1.78 2.53
CA SER A 27 -9.33 -1.36 1.23
C SER A 27 -8.19 -0.78 0.39
N TYR A 28 -8.26 -0.98 -0.92
CA TYR A 28 -7.27 -0.47 -1.88
C TYR A 28 -7.93 0.54 -2.81
N LEU A 29 -7.45 1.77 -2.75
CA LEU A 29 -8.11 2.91 -3.37
C LEU A 29 -7.12 3.73 -4.18
N TYR A 30 -7.66 4.64 -4.98
CA TYR A 30 -6.88 5.59 -5.75
C TYR A 30 -7.61 6.91 -5.93
N LYS A 31 -6.87 7.92 -6.40
CA LYS A 31 -7.44 9.22 -6.78
C LYS A 31 -6.58 9.96 -7.80
N HIS A 32 -7.19 10.39 -8.91
CA HIS A 32 -6.51 11.03 -10.06
C HIS A 32 -6.16 12.52 -9.92
N ASN A 33 -6.65 13.22 -8.91
CA ASN A 33 -6.47 14.68 -8.79
C ASN A 33 -5.59 15.08 -7.60
N ARG A 34 -4.94 14.10 -6.96
CA ARG A 34 -4.04 14.28 -5.82
C ARG A 34 -4.65 14.98 -4.60
N VAL A 35 -5.98 15.12 -4.56
CA VAL A 35 -6.69 15.69 -3.42
C VAL A 35 -6.82 14.62 -2.33
N ARG A 36 -6.20 14.87 -1.18
CA ARG A 36 -6.23 14.01 0.03
C ARG A 36 -7.40 14.39 0.96
N ASP A 37 -8.63 14.25 0.48
CA ASP A 37 -9.88 14.62 1.18
C ASP A 37 -10.61 13.42 1.79
N GLY A 38 -9.95 12.26 1.87
CA GLY A 38 -10.54 11.01 2.36
C GLY A 38 -11.55 10.35 1.42
N ASN A 39 -11.95 11.01 0.34
CA ASN A 39 -12.88 10.46 -0.66
C ASN A 39 -12.11 9.83 -1.83
N TYR A 40 -11.70 8.58 -1.67
CA TYR A 40 -10.95 7.81 -2.66
C TYR A 40 -11.83 6.78 -3.38
N GLN A 41 -11.49 6.48 -4.64
CA GLN A 41 -12.19 5.51 -5.47
C GLN A 41 -11.62 4.11 -5.24
N LEU A 42 -12.46 3.08 -5.20
CA LEU A 42 -11.98 1.70 -5.09
C LEU A 42 -11.23 1.28 -6.35
N ILE A 43 -10.17 0.51 -6.17
CA ILE A 43 -9.54 -0.25 -7.26
C ILE A 43 -10.37 -1.53 -7.46
N GLU A 44 -11.14 -1.60 -8.54
CA GLU A 44 -12.18 -2.62 -8.71
C GLU A 44 -11.74 -3.88 -9.47
N GLU A 45 -10.62 -3.83 -10.20
CA GLU A 45 -10.16 -4.94 -11.03
C GLU A 45 -9.19 -5.82 -10.25
N PHE A 46 -9.61 -7.05 -9.95
CA PHE A 46 -8.72 -8.06 -9.37
C PHE A 46 -7.97 -8.81 -10.48
N ALA A 47 -6.64 -8.85 -10.37
CA ALA A 47 -5.75 -9.57 -11.27
C ALA A 47 -5.07 -10.75 -10.54
N PRO A 48 -5.65 -11.96 -10.58
CA PRO A 48 -5.01 -13.13 -10.01
C PRO A 48 -3.77 -13.49 -10.83
N GLY A 49 -2.64 -13.64 -10.15
CA GLY A 49 -1.41 -14.08 -10.78
C GLY A 49 -0.75 -13.02 -11.65
N LEU A 50 -0.88 -11.73 -11.31
CA LEU A 50 -0.29 -10.61 -12.03
C LEU A 50 1.17 -10.90 -12.42
N ARG A 51 1.47 -10.89 -13.72
CA ARG A 51 2.82 -10.96 -14.24
C ARG A 51 3.32 -9.53 -14.45
N LEU A 52 4.30 -9.15 -13.64
CA LEU A 52 5.05 -7.92 -13.86
C LEU A 52 5.75 -7.99 -15.23
N ALA A 53 5.62 -6.94 -16.01
CA ALA A 53 6.00 -6.95 -17.41
C ALA A 53 7.49 -7.28 -17.59
N THR A 54 7.80 -8.13 -18.56
CA THR A 54 9.17 -8.22 -19.09
C THR A 54 9.45 -7.03 -20.01
N ALA A 55 10.73 -6.64 -20.11
CA ALA A 55 11.28 -5.57 -20.95
C ALA A 55 10.38 -5.06 -22.09
N GLY A 56 9.88 -3.83 -21.94
CA GLY A 56 9.21 -3.07 -23.01
C GLY A 56 7.69 -3.23 -23.13
N GLU A 57 7.05 -4.07 -22.32
CA GLU A 57 5.59 -4.21 -22.28
C GLU A 57 4.99 -3.51 -21.05
N PRO A 58 3.72 -3.05 -21.10
CA PRO A 58 2.99 -2.65 -19.90
C PRO A 58 2.77 -3.85 -18.98
N MET A 59 2.47 -3.60 -17.70
CA MET A 59 2.00 -4.67 -16.83
C MET A 59 0.81 -5.37 -17.49
N GLN A 60 0.87 -6.69 -17.57
CA GLN A 60 -0.22 -7.47 -18.11
C GLN A 60 -0.72 -8.40 -17.02
N ALA A 61 -2.04 -8.44 -16.84
CA ALA A 61 -2.72 -9.54 -16.17
C ALA A 61 -2.54 -10.83 -17.00
N ALA A 62 -1.34 -11.40 -16.97
CA ALA A 62 -1.03 -12.71 -17.53
C ALA A 62 -0.85 -13.70 -16.38
N PRO A 63 -1.30 -14.96 -16.49
CA PRO A 63 -1.14 -15.95 -15.43
C PRO A 63 0.33 -16.13 -15.03
N GLY A 64 0.66 -15.75 -13.79
CA GLY A 64 1.95 -15.94 -13.13
C GLY A 64 1.73 -16.44 -11.71
N PRO A 65 2.54 -17.38 -11.18
CA PRO A 65 2.11 -18.18 -10.02
C PRO A 65 2.13 -17.48 -8.65
N ASN A 66 2.55 -16.22 -8.51
CA ASN A 66 3.16 -15.78 -7.24
C ASN A 66 2.69 -14.41 -6.69
N VAL A 67 1.81 -13.69 -7.38
CA VAL A 67 1.38 -12.34 -6.99
C VAL A 67 -0.13 -12.18 -7.19
N ALA A 68 -0.80 -11.54 -6.25
CA ALA A 68 -2.18 -11.09 -6.40
C ALA A 68 -2.22 -9.56 -6.36
N ALA A 69 -3.06 -8.94 -7.20
CA ALA A 69 -3.14 -7.49 -7.27
C ALA A 69 -4.55 -6.98 -7.50
N TRP A 70 -4.80 -5.76 -7.01
CA TRP A 70 -5.88 -4.89 -7.44
C TRP A 70 -5.29 -3.80 -8.32
N GLN A 71 -5.90 -3.54 -9.48
CA GLN A 71 -5.41 -2.57 -10.47
C GLN A 71 -6.52 -1.78 -11.14
N VAL A 72 -6.16 -0.74 -11.89
CA VAL A 72 -7.12 0.06 -12.68
C VAL A 72 -6.84 -0.15 -14.16
N GLY A 73 -7.78 -0.77 -14.88
CA GLY A 73 -7.73 -0.88 -16.34
C GLY A 73 -6.54 -1.68 -16.87
N GLY A 74 -6.05 -2.67 -16.11
CA GLY A 74 -4.86 -3.43 -16.48
C GLY A 74 -3.52 -2.78 -16.15
N ASP A 75 -3.50 -1.57 -15.58
CA ASP A 75 -2.30 -0.76 -15.39
C ASP A 75 -2.31 -0.05 -14.02
N THR A 76 -1.48 0.96 -13.85
CA THR A 76 -1.42 1.81 -12.67
C THR A 76 -2.66 2.70 -12.51
N PRO A 77 -3.08 3.02 -11.27
CA PRO A 77 -2.50 2.58 -10.00
C PRO A 77 -2.84 1.13 -9.65
N TRP A 78 -1.97 0.50 -8.85
CA TRP A 78 -2.18 -0.86 -8.34
C TRP A 78 -1.61 -1.06 -6.94
N VAL A 79 -2.17 -2.06 -6.24
CA VAL A 79 -1.68 -2.60 -4.96
C VAL A 79 -1.57 -4.10 -5.11
N ALA A 80 -0.40 -4.66 -4.80
CA ALA A 80 -0.12 -6.07 -5.01
C ALA A 80 0.53 -6.69 -3.77
N VAL A 81 0.33 -8.00 -3.60
CA VAL A 81 0.88 -8.82 -2.52
C VAL A 81 1.59 -10.06 -3.07
N ASN A 82 2.70 -10.44 -2.44
CA ASN A 82 3.35 -11.71 -2.67
C ASN A 82 2.63 -12.81 -1.88
N THR A 83 1.93 -13.72 -2.56
CA THR A 83 1.11 -14.76 -1.93
C THR A 83 1.84 -16.08 -1.71
N THR A 84 3.13 -16.16 -2.01
CA THR A 84 3.87 -17.44 -2.04
C THR A 84 4.33 -17.94 -0.68
N GLY A 85 4.35 -17.06 0.34
CA GLY A 85 4.95 -17.35 1.64
C GLY A 85 6.49 -17.37 1.63
N SER A 86 7.16 -16.95 0.56
CA SER A 86 8.63 -16.81 0.48
C SER A 86 9.05 -15.60 -0.36
N GLU A 87 10.29 -15.11 -0.20
CA GLU A 87 10.80 -14.01 -1.06
C GLU A 87 10.69 -14.40 -2.54
N GLN A 88 10.08 -13.52 -3.33
CA GLN A 88 10.05 -13.62 -4.78
C GLN A 88 11.14 -12.77 -5.39
N THR A 89 11.73 -13.28 -6.48
CA THR A 89 12.66 -12.53 -7.32
C THR A 89 12.00 -12.27 -8.66
N LEU A 90 11.86 -11.00 -8.99
CA LEU A 90 11.21 -10.53 -10.20
C LEU A 90 12.26 -9.93 -11.13
N GLN A 91 11.98 -9.98 -12.43
CA GLN A 91 12.84 -9.42 -13.47
C GLN A 91 12.06 -8.40 -14.28
N GLU A 92 12.49 -7.14 -14.20
CA GLU A 92 11.88 -6.03 -14.94
C GLU A 92 12.98 -5.25 -15.65
N TRP A 93 12.84 -5.07 -16.96
CA TRP A 93 13.79 -4.32 -17.81
C TRP A 93 15.28 -4.68 -17.59
N GLY A 94 15.53 -5.98 -17.37
CA GLY A 94 16.88 -6.51 -17.13
C GLY A 94 17.41 -6.27 -15.71
N ARG A 95 16.52 -5.92 -14.77
CA ARG A 95 16.84 -5.63 -13.37
C ARG A 95 16.12 -6.60 -12.44
N THR A 96 16.78 -6.89 -11.33
CA THR A 96 16.27 -7.79 -10.29
C THR A 96 15.56 -7.00 -9.20
N ILE A 97 14.29 -7.30 -8.97
CA ILE A 97 13.51 -6.78 -7.84
C ILE A 97 13.31 -7.93 -6.85
N ARG A 98 13.57 -7.67 -5.57
CA ARG A 98 13.31 -8.63 -4.47
C ARG A 98 12.05 -8.22 -3.74
N TRP A 99 11.14 -9.17 -3.61
CA TRP A 99 9.86 -8.97 -2.95
C TRP A 99 9.67 -9.95 -1.79
N PRO A 100 9.86 -9.49 -0.54
CA PRO A 100 9.53 -10.25 0.66
C PRO A 100 8.07 -10.74 0.69
N ASN A 101 7.76 -11.77 1.47
CA ASN A 101 6.41 -12.34 1.58
C ASN A 101 5.46 -11.57 2.52
N ASP A 102 5.98 -10.59 3.24
CA ASP A 102 5.31 -9.84 4.31
C ASP A 102 5.14 -8.35 4.00
N CYS A 103 5.23 -7.98 2.72
CA CYS A 103 5.04 -6.61 2.28
C CYS A 103 4.16 -6.53 1.03
N LEU A 104 3.47 -5.40 0.92
CA LEU A 104 2.82 -5.01 -0.33
C LEU A 104 3.84 -4.29 -1.22
N ILE A 105 3.59 -4.31 -2.52
CA ILE A 105 4.13 -3.32 -3.44
C ILE A 105 2.95 -2.51 -3.97
N VAL A 106 3.09 -1.20 -3.97
CA VAL A 106 2.08 -0.27 -4.48
C VAL A 106 2.69 0.61 -5.56
N HIS A 107 1.85 1.09 -6.48
CA HIS A 107 2.27 1.97 -7.55
C HIS A 107 1.23 3.06 -7.81
N PRO A 108 1.60 4.35 -7.71
CA PRO A 108 0.73 5.45 -8.09
C PRO A 108 0.53 5.48 -9.61
N GLY A 109 -0.63 5.90 -10.08
CA GLY A 109 -0.90 6.03 -11.52
C GLY A 109 -0.66 7.44 -12.06
N GLU A 110 -0.88 7.62 -13.36
CA GLU A 110 -0.77 8.93 -13.98
C GLU A 110 -1.68 9.95 -13.29
N SER A 111 -1.06 11.06 -12.87
CA SER A 111 -1.70 12.16 -12.14
C SER A 111 -2.32 11.79 -10.79
N GLY A 112 -2.14 10.57 -10.26
CA GLY A 112 -2.86 10.13 -9.08
C GLY A 112 -2.04 9.51 -7.97
N MET A 113 -2.72 9.30 -6.84
CA MET A 113 -2.22 8.57 -5.68
C MET A 113 -2.86 7.19 -5.58
N VAL A 114 -2.16 6.26 -4.96
CA VAL A 114 -2.70 5.00 -4.46
C VAL A 114 -2.81 5.08 -2.94
N VAL A 115 -3.87 4.49 -2.39
CA VAL A 115 -4.16 4.51 -0.96
C VAL A 115 -4.43 3.10 -0.48
N VAL A 116 -3.68 2.67 0.52
CA VAL A 116 -4.05 1.50 1.33
C VAL A 116 -4.74 2.03 2.58
N ARG A 117 -5.94 1.55 2.86
CA ARG A 117 -6.80 2.06 3.93
C ARG A 117 -7.13 0.97 4.91
N TRP A 118 -6.96 1.27 6.20
CA TRP A 118 -7.51 0.45 7.27
C TRP A 118 -8.79 1.08 7.81
N LEU A 119 -9.81 0.25 8.05
CA LEU A 119 -11.06 0.64 8.69
C LEU A 119 -11.05 0.23 10.16
N SER A 120 -11.23 1.18 11.08
CA SER A 120 -11.29 0.87 12.50
C SER A 120 -12.57 0.08 12.84
N PRO A 121 -12.47 -1.10 13.47
CA PRO A 121 -13.63 -1.85 13.95
C PRO A 121 -14.10 -1.40 15.34
N LEU A 122 -13.38 -0.49 16.00
CA LEU A 122 -13.60 -0.13 17.41
C LEU A 122 -13.34 1.34 17.71
N ASP A 123 -13.83 1.77 18.86
CA ASP A 123 -13.43 3.02 19.49
C ASP A 123 -12.24 2.74 20.41
N GLY A 124 -11.17 3.53 20.31
CA GLY A 124 -10.04 3.46 21.23
C GLY A 124 -8.71 3.84 20.61
N SER A 125 -7.65 3.48 21.34
CA SER A 125 -6.27 3.79 20.97
C SER A 125 -5.66 2.66 20.14
N THR A 126 -4.88 3.04 19.13
CA THR A 126 -4.18 2.08 18.26
C THR A 126 -2.70 2.40 18.16
N HIS A 127 -1.90 1.37 17.95
CA HIS A 127 -0.48 1.50 17.63
C HIS A 127 -0.29 1.19 16.15
N VAL A 128 0.23 2.15 15.39
CA VAL A 128 0.50 1.98 13.96
C VAL A 128 2.00 1.87 13.73
N ASP A 129 2.44 0.73 13.20
CA ASP A 129 3.78 0.57 12.64
C ASP A 129 3.69 0.57 11.11
N VAL A 130 4.46 1.42 10.44
CA VAL A 130 4.46 1.54 8.98
C VAL A 130 5.84 1.80 8.41
N SER A 131 6.11 1.32 7.18
CA SER A 131 7.30 1.72 6.43
C SER A 131 7.03 1.83 4.94
N PHE A 132 7.79 2.72 4.30
CA PHE A 132 7.82 2.91 2.85
C PHE A 132 9.26 2.78 2.35
N ALA A 133 9.45 2.11 1.22
CA ALA A 133 10.75 2.01 0.57
C ALA A 133 10.60 1.97 -0.95
N ASP A 134 11.55 2.55 -1.67
CA ASP A 134 11.66 2.36 -3.10
C ASP A 134 11.96 0.88 -3.39
N ALA A 135 11.03 0.21 -4.09
CA ALA A 135 11.14 -1.19 -4.48
C ALA A 135 11.85 -1.36 -5.82
N TYR A 136 12.06 -0.26 -6.57
CA TYR A 136 12.73 -0.28 -7.86
C TYR A 136 13.78 0.84 -8.03
N PRO A 137 14.81 0.91 -7.17
CA PRO A 137 15.75 2.04 -7.07
C PRO A 137 16.63 2.28 -8.31
N SER A 138 16.62 1.35 -9.25
CA SER A 138 17.39 1.40 -10.49
C SER A 138 16.52 1.66 -11.71
N GLY A 139 15.20 1.77 -11.54
CA GLY A 139 14.23 2.11 -12.56
C GLY A 139 14.25 3.59 -12.96
N GLY A 140 13.23 3.99 -13.71
CA GLY A 140 12.91 5.40 -13.99
C GLY A 140 12.10 6.05 -12.86
N GLY A 141 11.39 7.13 -13.18
CA GLY A 141 10.53 7.85 -12.22
C GLY A 141 11.27 8.86 -11.34
N ASP A 142 10.48 9.61 -10.60
CA ASP A 142 10.92 10.72 -9.74
C ASP A 142 10.76 10.40 -8.24
N GLY A 143 10.23 9.23 -7.89
CA GLY A 143 9.99 8.83 -6.51
C GLY A 143 8.62 9.28 -6.00
N ILE A 144 8.38 9.10 -4.70
CA ILE A 144 7.03 9.22 -4.10
C ILE A 144 7.00 10.19 -2.92
N ALA A 145 5.88 10.88 -2.76
CA ALA A 145 5.46 11.47 -1.50
C ALA A 145 4.55 10.46 -0.79
N TRP A 146 4.67 10.36 0.53
CA TRP A 146 3.86 9.46 1.34
C TRP A 146 3.23 10.19 2.52
N TYR A 147 2.06 9.70 2.92
CA TYR A 147 1.28 10.26 4.04
C TYR A 147 0.64 9.14 4.85
N VAL A 148 0.55 9.35 6.16
CA VAL A 148 -0.28 8.58 7.08
C VAL A 148 -1.31 9.54 7.65
N GLU A 149 -2.59 9.25 7.46
CA GLU A 149 -3.68 10.18 7.78
C GLU A 149 -4.78 9.49 8.57
N LEU A 150 -5.37 10.20 9.52
CA LEU A 150 -6.68 9.83 10.06
C LEU A 150 -7.76 10.50 9.20
N ASP A 151 -8.53 9.69 8.48
CA ASP A 151 -9.55 10.05 7.48
C ASP A 151 -9.07 10.88 6.28
N ASP A 152 -8.34 11.98 6.46
CA ASP A 152 -7.87 12.85 5.38
C ASP A 152 -6.67 13.76 5.77
N ALA A 153 -6.27 14.64 4.86
CA ALA A 153 -5.10 15.52 5.03
C ALA A 153 -5.21 16.51 6.19
N SER A 154 -6.42 16.82 6.68
CA SER A 154 -6.61 17.70 7.84
C SER A 154 -6.03 17.09 9.13
N GLN A 155 -5.88 15.77 9.17
CA GLN A 155 -5.27 15.04 10.28
C GLN A 155 -4.14 14.11 9.78
N THR A 156 -3.12 14.73 9.18
CA THR A 156 -1.88 14.03 8.80
C THR A 156 -1.07 13.67 10.06
N LEU A 157 -0.87 12.38 10.31
CA LEU A 157 -0.12 11.82 11.43
C LEU A 157 1.39 11.77 11.14
N ALA A 158 1.75 11.45 9.89
CA ALA A 158 3.13 11.44 9.41
C ALA A 158 3.18 11.69 7.90
N SER A 159 4.28 12.24 7.41
CA SER A 159 4.49 12.42 5.96
C SER A 159 5.97 12.53 5.62
N GLY A 160 6.29 12.33 4.35
CA GLY A 160 7.64 12.51 3.84
C GLY A 160 7.74 12.19 2.36
N ASN A 161 8.98 12.18 1.88
CA ASN A 161 9.32 11.96 0.49
C ASN A 161 10.41 10.88 0.41
N ILE A 162 10.33 10.02 -0.61
CA ILE A 162 11.42 9.13 -1.02
C ILE A 162 11.70 9.45 -2.49
N ASP A 163 12.82 10.12 -2.73
CA ASP A 163 13.33 10.31 -4.08
C ASP A 163 13.73 8.96 -4.69
N ARG A 164 13.86 8.88 -6.01
CA ARG A 164 14.33 7.66 -6.67
C ARG A 164 15.67 7.18 -6.11
N GLY A 165 15.72 5.93 -5.67
CA GLY A 165 16.88 5.32 -5.02
C GLY A 165 17.20 5.89 -3.64
N GLY A 166 16.31 6.73 -3.09
CA GLY A 166 16.40 7.30 -1.77
C GLY A 166 16.29 6.24 -0.67
N PRO A 167 16.72 6.56 0.55
CA PRO A 167 16.61 5.64 1.67
C PRO A 167 15.14 5.37 2.01
N ALA A 168 14.85 4.13 2.42
CA ALA A 168 13.58 3.79 3.05
C ALA A 168 13.33 4.64 4.29
N THR A 169 12.07 4.83 4.67
CA THR A 169 11.71 5.53 5.92
C THR A 169 12.24 4.82 7.17
N GLY A 170 12.54 3.51 7.07
CA GLY A 170 12.57 2.62 8.23
C GLY A 170 11.17 2.43 8.81
N ARG A 171 11.07 1.69 9.93
CA ARG A 171 9.80 1.56 10.65
C ARG A 171 9.49 2.86 11.38
N LEU A 172 8.39 3.50 10.99
CA LEU A 172 7.75 4.59 11.72
C LEU A 172 6.75 3.97 12.69
N SER A 173 6.80 4.44 13.94
CA SER A 173 5.93 3.95 15.01
C SER A 173 5.11 5.11 15.54
N LEU A 174 3.79 5.02 15.38
CA LEU A 174 2.83 6.03 15.82
C LEU A 174 2.02 5.43 16.97
N PRO A 175 2.45 5.66 18.22
CA PRO A 175 1.73 5.17 19.39
C PRO A 175 0.47 6.02 19.61
N GLU A 176 -0.56 5.39 20.18
CA GLU A 176 -1.76 6.06 20.69
C GLU A 176 -2.54 6.87 19.63
N VAL A 177 -2.70 6.33 18.42
CA VAL A 177 -3.60 6.90 17.42
C VAL A 177 -5.04 6.58 17.82
N GLU A 178 -5.72 7.58 18.39
CA GLU A 178 -7.13 7.51 18.76
C GLU A 178 -8.03 7.44 17.53
N VAL A 179 -8.93 6.45 17.51
CA VAL A 179 -9.90 6.22 16.43
C VAL A 179 -11.29 5.94 17.00
N THR A 180 -12.31 6.21 16.21
CA THR A 180 -13.67 5.69 16.42
C THR A 180 -14.00 4.61 15.41
N ALA A 181 -14.90 3.70 15.74
CA ALA A 181 -15.37 2.67 14.84
C ALA A 181 -15.93 3.32 13.56
N GLY A 182 -15.44 2.88 12.40
CA GLY A 182 -15.80 3.47 11.10
C GLY A 182 -14.85 4.56 10.60
N GLN A 183 -13.89 5.04 11.40
CA GLN A 183 -12.81 5.90 10.91
C GLN A 183 -11.75 5.11 10.15
N HIS A 184 -10.99 5.84 9.35
CA HIS A 184 -9.98 5.27 8.48
C HIS A 184 -8.59 5.75 8.84
N ILE A 185 -7.61 4.84 8.79
CA ILE A 185 -6.21 5.23 8.67
C ILE A 185 -5.80 5.02 7.21
N ASN A 186 -5.45 6.11 6.52
CA ASN A 186 -5.03 6.08 5.13
C ASN A 186 -3.51 6.14 5.03
N PHE A 187 -2.96 5.22 4.24
CA PHE A 187 -1.57 5.20 3.83
C PHE A 187 -1.51 5.58 2.36
N VAL A 188 -1.16 6.83 2.11
CA VAL A 188 -1.18 7.44 0.77
C VAL A 188 0.22 7.38 0.18
N VAL A 189 0.32 6.94 -1.08
CA VAL A 189 1.52 7.03 -1.92
C VAL A 189 1.17 7.83 -3.17
N ASP A 190 1.77 9.01 -3.32
CA ASP A 190 1.58 9.93 -4.45
C ASP A 190 2.88 10.05 -5.24
N SER A 191 2.80 10.08 -6.58
CA SER A 191 3.98 10.20 -7.45
C SER A 191 4.56 11.61 -7.40
N GLN A 192 5.88 11.80 -7.33
CA GLN A 192 6.46 13.16 -7.36
C GLN A 192 6.61 13.74 -8.77
N GLY A 193 6.29 12.97 -9.81
CA GLY A 193 6.42 13.39 -11.21
C GLY A 193 6.19 12.24 -12.16
N ASP A 194 7.21 11.88 -12.94
CA ASP A 194 7.22 10.63 -13.71
C ASP A 194 7.07 9.46 -12.73
N HIS A 195 6.07 8.62 -12.95
CA HIS A 195 5.69 7.52 -12.06
C HIS A 195 6.18 6.16 -12.55
N ARG A 196 6.79 6.08 -13.74
CA ARG A 196 7.01 4.84 -14.51
C ARG A 196 7.61 3.67 -13.74
N CYS A 197 8.42 3.92 -12.71
CA CYS A 197 9.02 2.88 -11.89
C CYS A 197 8.92 3.21 -10.39
N ASP A 198 7.90 3.98 -9.98
CA ASP A 198 7.70 4.41 -8.59
C ASP A 198 7.06 3.29 -7.75
N TRP A 199 7.62 2.09 -7.84
CA TRP A 199 7.19 0.94 -7.06
C TRP A 199 7.59 1.17 -5.62
N THR A 200 6.61 1.14 -4.73
CA THR A 200 6.83 1.41 -3.33
C THR A 200 6.54 0.15 -2.54
N ARG A 201 7.56 -0.38 -1.86
CA ARG A 201 7.36 -1.40 -0.84
C ARG A 201 6.65 -0.74 0.33
N PHE A 202 5.54 -1.33 0.74
CA PHE A 202 4.70 -0.85 1.81
C PHE A 202 4.44 -1.96 2.83
N GLU A 203 4.69 -1.64 4.09
CA GLU A 203 4.43 -2.52 5.22
C GLU A 203 3.65 -1.72 6.25
N ALA A 204 2.50 -2.24 6.70
CA ALA A 204 1.75 -1.63 7.79
C ALA A 204 1.12 -2.69 8.69
N THR A 205 1.19 -2.40 9.98
CA THR A 205 0.56 -3.19 11.04
C THR A 205 -0.13 -2.24 12.01
N ILE A 206 -1.38 -2.56 12.36
CA ILE A 206 -2.17 -1.81 13.33
C ILE A 206 -2.48 -2.75 14.48
N THR A 207 -2.04 -2.40 15.68
CA THR A 207 -2.40 -3.13 16.90
C THR A 207 -3.40 -2.30 17.68
N THR A 208 -4.48 -2.95 18.09
CA THR A 208 -5.55 -2.33 18.86
C THR A 208 -5.66 -3.04 20.19
N ASP A 209 -5.84 -2.27 21.26
CA ASP A 209 -6.29 -2.83 22.52
C ASP A 209 -7.80 -3.07 22.41
N ALA A 210 -8.27 -4.29 22.68
CA ALA A 210 -9.70 -4.54 22.73
C ALA A 210 -10.35 -3.64 23.80
N ALA A 211 -11.48 -3.01 23.44
CA ALA A 211 -12.33 -2.26 24.36
C ALA A 211 -12.89 -3.15 25.48
#